data_AF-A0A7J2YA11-F1
#
_entry.id   AF-A0A7J2YA11-F1
#
_cell.length_a   1.000
_cell.length_b   1.000
_cell.length_c   1.000
_cell.angle_alpha   90.00
_cell.angle_beta   90.00
_cell.angle_gamma   90.00
#
_symmetry.space_group_name_H-M   'P 1'
#
loop_
_entity.id
_entity.type
_entity.pdbx_description
1 polymer ?
#
loop_
_entity_poly.entity_id
_entity_poly.type
_entity_poly.pdbx_seq_one_letter_code
_entity_poly.pdbx_strand_id
1 'polypeptide(L)' 'MFGKKYECSICGSKFKTEKELSEDMEKHKQGIFRCESCNEDFADEGSMKIHRARDHRI' A
#
# COMPACT_ATOMS: atom_id res chain seq x y z
N MET A 1 -20.81 8.87 7.77
CA MET A 1 -20.14 8.19 6.63
C MET A 1 -18.63 8.34 6.84
N PHE A 2 -17.99 7.43 7.57
CA PHE A 2 -16.59 7.58 7.97
C PHE A 2 -15.66 7.04 6.88
N GLY A 3 -15.44 7.86 5.86
CA GLY A 3 -14.46 7.58 4.81
C GLY A 3 -13.08 7.43 5.43
N LYS A 4 -12.39 6.34 5.09
CA LYS A 4 -10.96 6.19 5.29
C LYS A 4 -10.27 7.42 4.69
N LYS A 5 -9.79 8.33 5.52
CA LYS A 5 -9.24 9.64 5.09
C LYS A 5 -7.78 9.55 4.64
N TYR A 6 -7.11 8.47 5.01
CA TYR A 6 -5.66 8.33 4.88
C TYR A 6 -5.37 7.29 3.81
N GLU A 7 -4.95 7.74 2.64
CA GLU A 7 -4.58 6.89 1.51
C GLU A 7 -3.08 6.98 1.28
N CYS A 8 -2.42 5.84 1.11
CA CYS A 8 -1.00 5.79 0.79
C CYS A 8 -0.79 6.10 -0.69
N SER A 9 -0.02 7.15 -1.01
CA SER A 9 0.29 7.53 -2.40
C SER A 9 1.19 6.52 -3.13
N ILE A 10 1.81 5.59 -2.42
CA ILE A 10 2.74 4.59 -2.97
C ILE A 10 1.97 3.34 -3.40
N CYS A 11 1.22 2.73 -2.47
CA CYS A 11 0.49 1.49 -2.71
C CYS A 11 -1.02 1.66 -2.91
N GLY A 12 -1.58 2.83 -2.62
CA GLY A 12 -3.03 3.09 -2.66
C GLY A 12 -3.77 2.66 -1.40
N SER A 13 -3.09 2.04 -0.42
CA SER A 13 -3.72 1.49 0.79
C SER A 13 -4.51 2.54 1.55
N LYS A 14 -5.77 2.22 1.87
CA LYS A 14 -6.67 3.09 2.64
C LYS A 14 -6.73 2.69 4.11
N PHE A 15 -6.28 3.59 4.96
CA PHE A 15 -6.22 3.47 6.41
C PHE A 15 -7.31 4.28 7.11
N LYS A 16 -7.66 3.86 8.32
CA LYS A 16 -8.67 4.55 9.14
C LYS A 16 -8.06 5.69 9.96
N THR A 17 -6.76 5.61 10.22
CA THR A 17 -6.02 6.57 11.04
C THR A 17 -4.70 6.99 10.39
N GLU A 18 -4.20 8.16 10.77
CA GLU A 18 -2.91 8.67 10.32
C GLU A 18 -1.74 7.82 10.83
N LYS A 19 -1.86 7.28 12.05
CA LYS A 19 -0.83 6.42 12.65
C LYS A 19 -0.58 5.17 11.79
N GLU A 20 -1.65 4.50 11.35
CA GLU A 20 -1.54 3.33 10.47
C GLU A 20 -0.87 3.68 9.13
N LEU A 21 -1.22 4.83 8.53
CA LEU A 21 -0.57 5.32 7.31
C LEU A 21 0.92 5.64 7.56
N SER A 22 1.25 6.27 8.69
CA SER A 22 2.63 6.58 9.03
C SER A 22 3.46 5.31 9.22
N GLU A 23 2.93 4.30 9.90
CA GLU A 23 3.60 3.00 10.09
C GLU A 23 3.79 2.26 8.75
N ASP A 24 2.84 2.38 7.82
CA ASP A 24 2.96 1.85 6.46
C ASP A 24 4.04 2.57 5.65
N MET A 25 4.08 3.90 5.71
CA MET A 25 5.10 4.71 5.03
C MET A 25 6.51 4.44 5.56
N GLU A 26 6.67 4.13 6.84
CA GLU A 26 7.97 3.70 7.39
C GLU A 26 8.44 2.37 6.76
N LYS A 27 7.52 1.43 6.49
CA LYS A 27 7.86 0.18 5.76
C LYS A 27 8.30 0.48 4.33
N HIS A 28 7.64 1.42 3.66
CA HIS A 28 8.05 1.88 2.33
C HIS A 28 9.46 2.50 2.36
N LYS A 29 9.79 3.29 3.39
CA LYS A 29 11.16 3.81 3.58
C LYS A 29 12.17 2.69 3.85
N GLN A 30 11.76 1.61 4.49
CA GLN A 30 12.58 0.41 4.70
C GLN A 30 12.70 -0.47 3.44
N GLY A 31 12.07 -0.08 2.32
CA GLY A 31 12.11 -0.83 1.06
C GLY A 31 11.07 -1.95 0.96
N ILE A 32 10.06 -1.95 1.83
CA ILE A 32 8.97 -2.92 1.80
C ILE A 32 7.71 -2.26 1.23
N PHE A 33 7.23 -2.78 0.12
CA PHE A 33 6.04 -2.30 -0.57
C PHE A 33 4.94 -3.33 -0.44
N ARG A 34 3.84 -2.98 0.23
CA ARG A 34 2.71 -3.89 0.43
C ARG A 34 1.60 -3.63 -0.58
N CYS A 35 1.07 -4.68 -1.21
CA CYS A 35 -0.12 -4.58 -2.05
C CYS A 35 -1.38 -4.46 -1.19
N GLU A 36 -2.24 -3.46 -1.42
CA GLU A 36 -3.45 -3.27 -0.62
C GLU A 36 -4.52 -4.36 -0.81
N SER A 37 -4.48 -5.07 -1.94
CA SER A 37 -5.52 -6.01 -2.35
C SER A 37 -5.30 -7.41 -1.79
N CYS A 38 -4.06 -7.90 -1.78
CA CYS A 38 -3.68 -9.21 -1.24
C CYS A 38 -2.78 -9.13 0.00
N ASN A 39 -2.34 -7.92 0.40
CA ASN A 39 -1.44 -7.71 1.52
C ASN A 39 -0.05 -8.37 1.37
N GLU A 40 0.37 -8.69 0.15
CA GLU A 40 1.68 -9.26 -0.18
C GLU A 40 2.78 -8.19 -0.14
N ASP A 41 3.94 -8.54 0.40
CA ASP A 41 5.12 -7.69 0.50
C ASP A 41 6.07 -7.87 -0.70
N PHE A 42 6.55 -6.74 -1.20
CA PHE A 42 7.47 -6.64 -2.34
C PHE A 42 8.69 -5.83 -1.94
N ALA A 43 9.84 -6.17 -2.50
CA ALA A 43 11.10 -5.46 -2.27
C ALA A 43 11.20 -4.13 -3.03
N ASP A 44 10.28 -3.87 -3.96
CA ASP A 44 10.28 -2.65 -4.77
C ASP A 44 8.87 -2.27 -5.27
N GLU A 45 8.70 -0.97 -5.54
CA GLU A 45 7.44 -0.40 -6.03
C GLU A 45 7.05 -0.94 -7.42
N GLY A 46 8.04 -1.24 -8.27
CA GLY A 46 7.83 -1.74 -9.63
C GLY A 46 7.20 -3.13 -9.63
N SER A 47 7.75 -4.04 -8.84
CA SER A 47 7.22 -5.40 -8.62
C SER A 47 5.82 -5.36 -8.05
N MET A 48 5.57 -4.50 -7.05
CA MET A 48 4.22 -4.32 -6.50
C MET A 48 3.23 -3.77 -7.54
N LYS A 49 3.63 -2.80 -8.37
CA LYS A 49 2.80 -2.27 -9.46
C LYS A 49 2.49 -3.32 -10.52
N ILE A 50 3.49 -4.11 -10.93
CA ILE A 50 3.31 -5.20 -11.90
C ILE A 50 2.40 -6.28 -11.32
N HIS A 51 2.63 -6.68 -10.07
CA HIS A 51 1.76 -7.61 -9.35
C HIS A 51 0.33 -7.10 -9.34
N ARG A 52 0.10 -5.84 -8.93
CA ARG A 52 -1.23 -5.25 -8.92
C ARG A 52 -1.85 -5.27 -10.32
N ALA A 53 -1.13 -4.86 -11.36
CA ALA A 53 -1.65 -4.86 -12.73
C ALA A 53 -1.98 -6.27 -13.28
N ARG A 54 -1.25 -7.30 -12.86
CA ARG A 54 -1.40 -8.67 -13.37
C ARG A 54 -2.39 -9.51 -12.56
N ASP A 55 -2.27 -9.46 -11.24
CA ASP A 55 -2.97 -10.30 -10.27
C ASP A 55 -4.27 -9.65 -9.79
N HIS A 56 -4.26 -8.32 -9.67
CA HIS A 56 -5.41 -7.51 -9.31
C HIS A 56 -5.82 -6.65 -10.49
N ARG A 57 -6.32 -7.29 -11.55
CA ARG A 57 -6.98 -6.59 -12.66
C ARG A 57 -8.14 -5.74 -12.12
N ILE A 58 -7.86 -4.47 -11.85
CA ILE A 58 -8.81 -3.41 -11.50
C ILE A 58 -9.30 -2.77 -12.80
#